data_AF-A0A1Q3SWL2-F1
#
_entry.id   AF-A0A1Q3SWL2-F1
#
_cell.length_a   1.000
_cell.length_b   1.000
_cell.length_c   1.000
_cell.angle_alpha   90.00
_cell.angle_beta   90.00
_cell.angle_gamma   90.00
#
_symmetry.space_group_name_H-M   'P 1'
#
loop_
_entity.id
_entity.type
_entity.pdbx_description
1 polymer ?
#
loop_
_entity_poly.entity_id
_entity_poly.type
_entity_poly.pdbx_seq_one_letter_code
_entity_poly.pdbx_strand_id
1 'polypeptide(L)'
;MSPYVFMRQFRTASSEGYAIMEHDLRIGRVDLHFATEKVYATIVLEREMTENEVAAIIDEIDNNLVASATVKREDLNVWVYTGTEMGFFTDEEPYLDGEEPELEDDLDEEDELVDDEDLDEEDLDEDDLDDEDLDEDEEDLR
;
A
#
# COMPACT_ATOMS: atom_id res chain seq x y z
N MET A 1 29.72 7.12 -8.97
CA MET A 1 28.33 6.69 -9.19
C MET A 1 28.35 5.19 -9.15
N SER A 2 27.54 4.58 -8.29
CA SER A 2 27.39 3.14 -8.25
C SER A 2 26.85 2.60 -9.58
N PRO A 3 27.30 1.42 -10.03
CA PRO A 3 26.76 0.78 -11.23
C PRO A 3 25.35 0.20 -11.00
N TYR A 4 24.87 0.18 -9.76
CA TYR A 4 23.61 -0.44 -9.38
C TYR A 4 22.44 0.55 -9.44
N VAL A 5 21.34 0.11 -10.04
CA VAL A 5 20.08 0.85 -10.10
C VAL A 5 18.97 0.01 -9.46
N PHE A 6 18.17 0.62 -8.59
CA PHE A 6 17.07 -0.05 -7.90
C PHE A 6 15.73 0.38 -8.49
N MET A 7 15.01 -0.56 -9.09
CA MET A 7 13.68 -0.31 -9.66
C MET A 7 12.60 -0.85 -8.73
N ARG A 8 11.78 0.04 -8.17
CA ARG A 8 10.70 -0.33 -7.25
C ARG A 8 9.63 -1.14 -7.96
N GLN A 9 9.30 -2.32 -7.42
CA GLN A 9 8.25 -3.21 -7.95
C GLN A 9 6.93 -3.04 -7.19
N PHE A 10 7.00 -2.90 -5.87
CA PHE A 10 5.83 -2.64 -5.02
C PHE A 10 6.22 -1.79 -3.81
N ARG A 11 5.20 -1.18 -3.20
CA ARG A 11 5.29 -0.46 -1.95
C ARG A 11 4.02 -0.65 -1.16
N THR A 12 4.17 -1.00 0.10
CA THR A 12 3.10 -1.08 1.09
C THR A 12 3.39 -0.09 2.21
N ALA A 13 2.55 -0.08 3.26
CA ALA A 13 2.78 0.76 4.43
C ALA A 13 4.09 0.43 5.17
N SER A 14 4.52 -0.83 5.16
CA SER A 14 5.66 -1.32 5.96
C SER A 14 6.69 -2.12 5.17
N SER A 15 6.56 -2.22 3.85
CA SER A 15 7.50 -3.00 3.02
C SER A 15 7.61 -2.48 1.61
N GLU A 16 8.78 -2.66 1.00
CA GLU A 16 9.07 -2.28 -0.38
C GLU A 16 9.92 -3.37 -1.04
N GLY A 17 9.70 -3.61 -2.32
CA GLY A 17 10.52 -4.53 -3.11
C GLY A 17 11.12 -3.83 -4.32
N TYR A 18 12.37 -4.16 -4.62
CA TYR A 18 13.13 -3.57 -5.72
C TYR A 18 13.84 -4.65 -6.53
N ALA A 19 13.79 -4.53 -7.86
CA ALA A 19 14.73 -5.21 -8.74
C ALA A 19 16.08 -4.50 -8.70
N ILE A 20 17.17 -5.28 -8.59
CA ILE A 20 18.55 -4.77 -8.60
C ILE A 20 19.07 -4.92 -10.02
N MET A 21 19.43 -3.80 -10.63
CA MET A 21 19.91 -3.73 -12.01
C MET A 21 21.38 -3.32 -12.05
N GLU A 22 22.14 -3.91 -12.97
CA GLU A 22 23.52 -3.54 -13.31
C GLU A 22 23.63 -3.46 -14.84
N HIS A 23 23.97 -2.29 -15.38
CA HIS A 23 24.05 -2.06 -16.84
C HIS A 23 22.82 -2.58 -17.61
N ASP A 24 21.61 -2.25 -17.15
CA ASP A 24 20.31 -2.69 -17.69
C ASP A 24 19.99 -4.19 -17.56
N LEU A 25 20.87 -4.98 -16.94
CA LEU A 25 20.62 -6.37 -16.61
C LEU A 25 20.13 -6.52 -15.18
N ARG A 26 19.06 -7.28 -14.96
CA ARG A 26 18.65 -7.66 -13.60
C ARG A 26 19.67 -8.65 -13.04
N ILE A 27 20.20 -8.33 -11.86
CA ILE A 27 21.16 -9.17 -11.14
C ILE A 27 20.59 -9.72 -9.82
N GLY A 28 19.38 -9.30 -9.45
CA GLY A 28 18.73 -9.79 -8.25
C GLY A 28 17.51 -8.97 -7.85
N ARG A 29 17.10 -9.17 -6.60
CA ARG A 29 16.01 -8.44 -5.94
C ARG A 29 16.38 -8.17 -4.49
N VAL A 30 15.87 -7.07 -3.96
CA VAL A 30 15.83 -6.80 -2.52
C VAL A 30 14.40 -6.56 -2.06
N ASP A 31 14.03 -7.21 -0.96
CA ASP A 31 12.81 -6.95 -0.21
C ASP A 31 13.19 -6.27 1.11
N LEU A 32 12.59 -5.11 1.35
CA LEU A 32 12.78 -4.29 2.54
C LEU A 32 11.53 -4.38 3.40
N HIS A 33 11.73 -4.69 4.69
CA HIS A 33 10.70 -4.68 5.71
C HIS A 33 11.04 -3.65 6.78
N PHE A 34 10.11 -2.72 6.98
CA PHE A 34 10.27 -1.57 7.84
C PHE A 34 9.57 -1.81 9.17
N ALA A 35 10.36 -1.96 10.23
CA ALA A 35 9.89 -1.89 11.61
C ALA A 35 10.08 -0.47 12.18
N THR A 36 9.62 -0.26 13.41
CA THR A 36 9.66 1.06 14.08
C THR A 36 11.06 1.65 14.15
N GLU A 37 12.08 0.84 14.46
CA GLU A 37 13.47 1.32 14.66
C GLU A 37 14.50 0.61 13.76
N LYS A 38 14.07 -0.43 13.03
CA LYS A 38 14.95 -1.32 12.26
C LYS A 38 14.45 -1.55 10.85
N VAL A 39 15.36 -1.72 9.91
CA VAL A 39 15.06 -2.31 8.59
C VAL A 39 15.61 -3.72 8.53
N TYR A 40 14.82 -4.61 7.95
CA TYR A 40 15.25 -5.92 7.52
C TYR A 40 15.26 -5.96 6.00
N ALA A 41 16.38 -6.38 5.42
CA ALA A 41 16.55 -6.55 4.00
C ALA A 41 16.85 -8.01 3.68
N THR A 42 16.15 -8.55 2.68
CA THR A 42 16.47 -9.84 2.08
C THR A 42 16.88 -9.62 0.64
N ILE A 43 18.11 -9.97 0.31
CA ILE A 43 18.68 -9.84 -1.03
C ILE A 43 18.80 -11.24 -1.63
N VAL A 44 18.26 -11.42 -2.83
CA VAL A 44 18.47 -12.62 -3.66
C VAL A 44 19.17 -12.21 -4.94
N LEU A 45 20.40 -12.68 -5.12
CA LEU A 45 21.25 -12.42 -6.28
C LEU A 45 21.15 -13.58 -7.27
N GLU A 46 21.09 -13.27 -8.57
CA GLU A 46 20.97 -14.27 -9.64
C GLU A 46 22.33 -14.87 -10.05
N ARG A 47 23.42 -14.33 -9.53
CA ARG A 47 24.79 -14.82 -9.75
C ARG A 47 25.62 -14.68 -8.48
N GLU A 48 26.71 -15.43 -8.41
CA GLU A 48 27.71 -15.22 -7.37
C GLU A 48 28.37 -13.85 -7.54
N MET A 49 28.52 -13.15 -6.42
CA MET A 49 29.20 -11.85 -6.34
C MET A 49 30.26 -11.91 -5.26
N THR A 50 31.30 -11.09 -5.42
CA THR A 50 32.34 -10.93 -4.40
C THR A 50 31.81 -10.18 -3.18
N GLU A 51 32.45 -10.37 -2.03
CA GLU A 51 32.08 -9.66 -0.80
C GLU A 51 32.08 -8.13 -0.97
N ASN A 52 33.02 -7.59 -1.76
CA ASN A 52 33.10 -6.17 -2.05
C ASN A 52 31.92 -5.67 -2.89
N GLU A 53 31.48 -6.47 -3.87
CA GLU A 53 30.32 -6.12 -4.69
C GLU A 53 29.04 -6.15 -3.86
N VAL A 54 28.89 -7.17 -3.00
CA VAL A 54 27.75 -7.27 -2.07
C VAL A 54 27.73 -6.09 -1.10
N ALA A 55 28.88 -5.73 -0.52
CA ALA A 55 29.00 -4.57 0.36
C ALA A 55 28.59 -3.28 -0.35
N ALA A 56 29.02 -3.08 -1.60
CA ALA A 56 28.63 -1.91 -2.39
C ALA A 56 27.13 -1.85 -2.68
N ILE A 57 26.47 -3.00 -2.91
CA ILE A 57 25.00 -3.04 -3.04
C ILE A 57 24.32 -2.63 -1.73
N ILE A 58 24.80 -3.15 -0.60
CA ILE A 58 24.24 -2.84 0.74
C ILE A 58 24.39 -1.35 1.05
N ASP A 59 25.56 -0.77 0.81
CA ASP A 59 25.82 0.65 1.02
C ASP A 59 24.88 1.52 0.19
N GLU A 60 24.60 1.14 -1.05
CA GLU A 60 23.69 1.89 -1.92
C GLU A 60 22.22 1.72 -1.52
N ILE A 61 21.83 0.55 -1.01
CA ILE A 61 20.49 0.35 -0.41
C ILE A 61 20.34 1.27 0.80
N ASP A 62 21.33 1.31 1.69
CA ASP A 62 21.29 2.14 2.89
C ASP A 62 21.17 3.62 2.54
N ASN A 63 22.04 4.11 1.66
CA ASN A 63 22.09 5.52 1.29
C ASN A 63 20.90 6.01 0.45
N ASN A 64 20.37 5.19 -0.48
CA ASN A 64 19.34 5.64 -1.41
C ASN A 64 17.93 5.22 -1.01
N LEU A 65 17.77 4.02 -0.45
CA LEU A 65 16.45 3.44 -0.19
C LEU A 65 16.06 3.57 1.28
N VAL A 66 17.00 3.32 2.20
CA VAL A 66 16.72 3.35 3.64
C VAL A 66 16.77 4.77 4.18
N ALA A 67 17.81 5.55 3.85
CA ALA A 67 17.96 6.92 4.33
C ALA A 67 16.91 7.88 3.76
N SER A 68 16.29 7.55 2.62
CA SER A 68 15.19 8.33 2.03
C SER A 68 13.81 7.98 2.62
N ALA A 69 13.73 6.94 3.45
CA ALA A 69 12.48 6.54 4.07
C ALA A 69 12.05 7.52 5.18
N THR A 70 10.74 7.73 5.32
CA THR A 70 10.14 8.69 6.26
C THR A 70 10.33 8.33 7.74
N VAL A 71 10.67 7.08 8.04
CA VAL A 71 10.81 6.56 9.42
C VAL A 71 12.25 6.78 9.88
N LYS A 72 12.46 7.38 11.06
CA LYS A 72 13.77 7.43 11.72
C LYS A 72 14.25 6.02 12.04
N ARG A 73 15.48 5.67 11.67
CA ARG A 73 16.03 4.33 11.89
C ARG A 73 17.46 4.36 12.39
N GLU A 74 17.81 3.33 13.15
CA GLU A 74 19.12 3.17 13.77
C GLU A 74 19.93 2.01 13.14
N ASP A 75 19.27 0.93 12.69
CA ASP A 75 19.95 -0.27 12.18
C ASP A 75 19.34 -0.86 10.88
N LEU A 76 20.20 -1.30 9.95
CA LEU A 76 19.88 -2.12 8.77
C LEU A 76 20.43 -3.54 8.94
N ASN A 77 19.55 -4.54 8.91
CA ASN A 77 19.90 -5.96 9.00
C ASN A 77 19.70 -6.62 7.63
N VAL A 78 20.73 -7.29 7.09
CA VAL A 78 20.70 -7.82 5.73
C VAL A 78 21.00 -9.32 5.70
N TRP A 79 20.18 -10.08 4.99
CA TRP A 79 20.50 -11.44 4.54
C TRP A 79 20.69 -11.45 3.04
N VAL A 80 21.72 -12.16 2.58
CA VAL A 80 22.08 -12.27 1.16
C VAL A 80 22.09 -13.73 0.76
N TYR A 81 21.36 -14.04 -0.31
CA TYR A 81 21.26 -15.35 -0.91
C TYR A 81 21.65 -15.27 -2.39
N THR A 82 22.12 -16.39 -2.93
CA THR A 82 22.27 -16.58 -4.38
C THR A 82 21.26 -17.63 -4.85
N GLY A 83 20.50 -17.34 -5.90
CA GLY A 83 19.47 -18.24 -6.41
C GLY A 83 18.94 -17.81 -7.78
N THR A 84 18.11 -18.64 -8.40
CA THR A 84 17.53 -18.36 -9.72
C THR A 84 16.03 -18.13 -9.59
N GLU A 85 15.50 -17.11 -10.25
CA GLU A 85 14.06 -16.88 -10.33
C GLU A 85 13.39 -18.00 -11.15
N MET A 86 12.37 -18.63 -10.58
CA MET A 86 11.63 -19.71 -11.24
C MET A 86 10.42 -19.20 -12.03
N GLY A 87 9.94 -18.00 -11.73
CA GLY A 87 8.76 -17.39 -12.33
C GLY A 87 7.94 -16.57 -11.34
N PHE A 88 6.90 -15.91 -11.86
CA PHE A 88 5.89 -15.19 -11.08
C PHE A 88 4.59 -16.00 -11.08
N PHE A 89 4.01 -16.20 -9.91
CA PHE A 89 2.76 -16.93 -9.72
C PHE A 89 1.78 -16.01 -8.99
N THR A 90 0.55 -15.92 -9.49
CA THR A 90 -0.57 -15.18 -8.88
C THR A 90 -1.72 -16.15 -8.65
N ASP A 91 -2.56 -15.87 -7.65
CA ASP A 91 -3.80 -16.62 -7.43
C ASP A 91 -4.99 -16.07 -8.22
N GLU A 92 -4.83 -14.91 -8.86
CA GLU A 92 -5.82 -14.35 -9.78
C GLU A 92 -6.03 -15.33 -10.95
N GLU A 93 -7.30 -15.71 -11.16
CA GLU A 93 -7.64 -16.49 -12.34
C GLU A 93 -7.31 -15.68 -13.59
N PRO A 94 -6.60 -16.26 -14.58
CA PRO A 94 -6.31 -15.55 -15.80
C PRO A 94 -7.64 -15.24 -16.48
N TYR A 95 -8.01 -13.95 -16.53
CA TYR A 95 -9.09 -13.48 -17.38
C TYR A 95 -8.79 -13.95 -18.80
N LEU A 96 -9.47 -15.01 -19.24
CA LEU A 96 -9.39 -15.49 -20.60
C LEU A 96 -9.97 -14.38 -21.46
N ASP A 97 -9.18 -13.88 -22.39
CA ASP A 97 -9.49 -12.80 -23.31
C ASP A 97 -10.85 -13.10 -24.02
N GLY A 98 -11.96 -12.58 -23.47
CA GLY A 98 -13.32 -12.84 -23.94
C GLY A 98 -14.39 -13.15 -22.88
N GLU A 99 -14.05 -13.40 -21.62
CA GLU A 99 -15.05 -13.45 -20.54
C GLU A 99 -15.08 -12.08 -19.84
N GLU A 100 -16.17 -11.33 -20.04
CA GLU A 100 -16.48 -10.18 -19.19
C GLU A 100 -16.61 -10.70 -17.75
N PRO A 101 -16.04 -10.03 -16.74
CA PRO A 101 -16.28 -10.42 -15.36
C PRO A 101 -17.79 -10.41 -15.15
N GLU A 102 -18.36 -11.55 -14.74
CA GLU A 102 -19.72 -11.55 -14.20
C GLU A 102 -19.65 -10.66 -12.96
N LEU A 103 -20.11 -9.42 -13.09
CA LEU A 103 -20.36 -8.56 -11.95
C LEU A 103 -21.34 -9.34 -11.09
N GLU A 104 -20.91 -9.81 -9.92
CA GLU A 104 -21.85 -10.24 -8.90
C GLU A 104 -22.69 -9.00 -8.58
N ASP A 105 -23.90 -8.96 -9.16
CA ASP A 105 -24.96 -8.04 -8.78
C ASP A 105 -25.32 -8.34 -7.32
N ASP A 106 -24.51 -7.87 -6.38
CA ASP A 106 -24.97 -7.55 -5.01
C ASP A 106 -25.85 -6.30 -5.13
N LEU A 107 -26.97 -6.44 -5.85
CA LEU A 107 -28.15 -5.66 -5.60
C LEU A 107 -28.76 -6.32 -4.37
N ASP A 108 -28.46 -5.76 -3.20
CA ASP A 108 -29.28 -5.95 -2.02
C ASP A 108 -30.73 -5.59 -2.39
N GLU A 109 -31.52 -6.62 -2.73
CA GLU A 109 -32.97 -6.54 -2.82
C GLU A 109 -33.50 -6.24 -1.41
N GLU A 110 -33.64 -4.96 -1.07
CA GLU A 110 -34.67 -4.42 -0.16
C GLU A 110 -34.59 -2.88 -0.08
N ASP A 111 -34.67 -2.18 -1.22
CA ASP A 111 -35.39 -0.91 -1.23
C ASP A 111 -36.86 -1.27 -1.48
N GLU A 112 -37.65 -1.34 -0.42
CA GLU A 112 -39.11 -1.39 -0.50
C GLU A 112 -39.56 -0.26 -1.42
N LEU A 113 -40.03 -0.62 -2.62
CA LEU A 113 -40.88 0.26 -3.41
C LEU A 113 -42.14 0.50 -2.58
N VAL A 114 -42.16 1.61 -1.84
CA VAL A 114 -43.39 2.17 -1.31
C VAL A 114 -44.26 2.47 -2.52
N ASP A 115 -45.35 1.71 -2.64
CA ASP A 115 -46.33 1.86 -3.72
C ASP A 115 -46.95 3.26 -3.59
N ASP A 116 -46.62 4.13 -4.55
CA ASP A 116 -46.95 5.57 -4.60
C ASP A 116 -48.44 5.81 -4.95
N GLU A 117 -49.36 4.94 -4.53
CA GLU A 117 -50.80 5.04 -4.88
C GLU A 117 -51.78 5.25 -3.71
N ASP A 118 -51.33 5.34 -2.44
CA ASP A 118 -52.22 5.66 -1.30
C ASP A 118 -51.70 6.85 -0.44
N LEU A 119 -51.11 7.87 -1.07
CA LEU A 119 -51.00 9.19 -0.43
C LEU A 119 -52.37 9.88 -0.49
N ASP A 120 -53.25 9.51 0.45
CA ASP A 120 -54.41 10.32 0.78
C ASP A 120 -53.91 11.71 1.23
N GLU A 121 -54.12 12.71 0.38
CA GLU A 121 -53.95 14.12 0.68
C GLU A 121 -54.93 14.54 1.78
N GLU A 122 -54.62 14.34 3.05
CA GLU A 122 -55.21 15.10 4.17
C GLU A 122 -54.36 14.92 5.44
N ASP A 123 -54.02 16.05 6.07
CA ASP A 123 -53.32 16.23 7.35
C ASP A 123 -51.79 16.36 7.34
N LEU A 124 -51.28 17.37 6.61
CA LEU A 124 -50.10 18.12 7.07
C LEU A 124 -50.54 19.01 8.24
N ASP A 125 -50.47 18.50 9.47
CA ASP A 125 -50.52 19.35 10.66
C ASP A 125 -49.17 20.09 10.78
N GLU A 126 -49.17 21.34 10.31
CA GLU A 126 -48.18 22.36 10.63
C GLU A 126 -48.32 22.74 12.11
N ASP A 127 -47.78 21.96 13.06
CA ASP A 127 -47.59 22.41 14.45
C ASP A 127 -46.62 21.44 15.17
N ASP A 128 -45.32 21.79 15.16
CA ASP A 128 -44.38 21.66 16.28
C ASP A 128 -43.00 22.22 15.85
N LEU A 129 -43.02 23.52 15.51
CA LEU A 129 -41.86 24.39 15.69
C LEU A 129 -41.97 24.95 17.11
N ASP A 130 -41.35 24.28 18.08
CA ASP A 130 -40.97 24.89 19.36
C ASP A 130 -39.46 24.64 19.51
N ASP A 131 -38.59 25.64 19.27
CA ASP A 131 -38.22 26.68 20.23
C ASP A 131 -37.88 26.11 21.63
N GLU A 132 -36.61 25.73 21.83
CA GLU A 132 -35.94 25.95 23.12
C GLU A 132 -34.49 26.41 22.88
N ASP A 133 -34.39 27.75 22.86
CA ASP A 133 -33.48 28.57 23.64
C ASP A 133 -31.95 28.43 23.46
N LEU A 134 -31.48 29.43 22.71
CA LEU A 134 -30.30 30.23 23.00
C LEU A 134 -30.08 30.41 24.52
N ASP A 135 -28.89 30.07 24.99
CA ASP A 135 -28.25 30.85 26.05
C ASP A 135 -26.78 31.08 25.66
N GLU A 136 -26.55 32.34 25.30
CA GLU A 136 -25.26 33.00 25.39
C GLU A 136 -24.79 32.98 26.85
N ASP A 137 -23.54 32.62 27.10
CA ASP A 137 -22.79 33.26 28.17
C ASP A 137 -21.35 33.44 27.70
N GLU A 138 -21.08 34.69 27.30
CA GLU A 138 -19.77 35.29 27.38
C GLU A 138 -19.24 35.28 28.83
N GLU A 139 -17.94 35.59 28.92
CA GLU A 139 -17.23 36.04 30.12
C GLU A 139 -16.68 34.94 31.04
N ASP A 140 -15.43 34.96 31.51
CA ASP A 140 -14.26 35.79 31.26
C ASP A 140 -13.11 35.17 32.09
N LEU A 141 -11.90 35.72 31.93
CA LEU A 141 -10.81 35.77 32.93
C LEU A 141 -9.78 34.62 33.02
N ARG A 142 -8.64 34.95 32.40
CA ARG A 142 -7.23 34.81 32.87
C ARG A 142 -6.42 33.56 32.52
#